data_AF-Q41710-F1
#
_entry.id   AF-Q41710-F1
#
_cell.length_a   1.000
_cell.length_b   1.000
_cell.length_c   1.000
_cell.angle_alpha   90.00
_cell.angle_beta   90.00
_cell.angle_gamma   90.00
#
_symmetry.space_group_name_H-M   'P 1'
#
loop_
_entity.id
_entity.type
_entity.pdbx_description
1 polymer ?
#
loop_
_entity_poly.entity_id
_entity_poly.type
_entity_poly.pdbx_seq_one_letter_code
_entity_poly.pdbx_strand_id
1 'polypeptide(L)' 'FEPFEEVKKEELAVPTAPQVSLARQYYADECESAINEQINVEYNASYVYHSLFAYFDRDNVALKGFAKFFK' A
#
# COMPACT_ATOMS: atom_id res chain seq x y z
N PHE A 1 12.98 16.66 31.71
CA PHE A 1 11.81 16.76 30.84
C PHE A 1 11.48 18.23 30.75
N GLU A 2 11.78 18.83 29.60
CA GLU A 2 11.60 20.26 29.33
C GLU A 2 10.84 20.37 28.00
N PRO A 3 9.50 20.25 28.01
CA PRO A 3 8.70 20.09 26.80
C PRO A 3 8.95 21.16 25.76
N PHE A 4 9.05 22.42 26.21
CA PHE A 4 9.26 23.57 25.34
C PHE A 4 10.66 23.63 24.72
N GLU A 5 11.67 23.00 25.34
CA GLU A 5 12.99 22.86 24.74
C GLU A 5 13.05 21.63 23.82
N GLU A 6 12.39 20.54 24.19
CA GLU A 6 12.35 19.30 23.41
C GLU A 6 11.67 19.46 22.04
N VAL A 7 10.61 20.28 21.95
CA VAL A 7 9.88 20.53 20.68
C VAL A 7 10.60 21.48 19.72
N LYS A 8 11.65 22.19 20.15
CA LYS A 8 12.42 23.09 19.28
C LYS A 8 13.39 22.36 18.35
N LYS A 9 13.53 21.04 18.49
CA LYS A 9 14.39 20.21 17.63
C LYS A 9 13.98 20.36 16.16
N GLU A 10 14.98 20.52 15.29
CA GLU A 10 14.74 20.67 13.85
C GLU A 10 13.99 19.49 13.23
N GLU A 11 14.20 18.28 13.75
CA GLU A 11 13.48 17.05 13.33
C GLU A 11 11.95 17.13 13.57
N LEU A 12 11.51 18.03 14.46
CA LEU A 12 10.11 18.27 14.79
C LEU A 12 9.57 19.55 14.12
N ALA A 13 10.36 20.23 13.30
CA ALA A 13 9.94 21.42 12.60
C ALA A 13 8.81 21.10 11.61
N VAL A 14 7.73 21.89 11.67
CA VAL A 14 6.56 21.71 10.82
C VAL A 14 6.88 22.21 9.40
N PRO A 15 6.73 21.37 8.36
CA PRO A 15 6.92 21.81 6.98
C PRO A 15 5.93 22.92 6.58
N THR A 16 6.42 23.95 5.87
CA THR A 16 5.58 25.07 5.38
C THR A 16 5.20 24.94 3.91
N ALA A 17 5.90 24.07 3.17
CA ALA A 17 5.65 23.82 1.76
C ALA A 17 4.40 22.94 1.57
N PRO A 18 3.48 23.30 0.66
CA PRO A 18 2.19 22.60 0.52
C PRO A 18 2.31 21.15 0.01
N GLN A 19 3.41 20.81 -0.66
CA GLN A 19 3.68 19.48 -1.21
C GLN A 19 4.35 18.51 -0.23
N VAL A 20 4.70 18.96 0.98
CA VAL A 20 5.39 18.13 1.98
C VAL A 20 4.40 17.66 3.03
N SER A 21 4.39 16.35 3.29
CA SER A 21 3.51 15.78 4.32
C SER A 21 3.89 16.27 5.71
N LEU A 22 2.92 16.81 6.45
CA LEU A 22 3.07 17.21 7.85
C LEU A 22 3.23 16.00 8.80
N ALA A 23 2.89 14.80 8.34
CA ALA A 23 2.83 13.59 9.16
C ALA A 23 4.03 12.65 8.98
N ARG A 24 4.95 12.95 8.04
CA ARG A 24 6.10 12.07 7.76
C ARG A 24 7.12 12.18 8.90
N GLN A 25 7.26 11.12 9.70
CA GLN A 25 8.27 11.03 10.77
C GLN A 25 8.96 9.68 10.68
N TYR A 26 10.30 9.66 10.70
CA TYR A 26 11.12 8.44 10.63
C TYR A 26 10.75 7.49 9.48
N TYR A 27 10.25 8.04 8.36
CA TYR A 27 9.86 7.27 7.18
C TYR A 27 10.81 7.58 6.04
N ALA A 28 11.75 6.67 5.80
CA ALA A 28 12.78 6.80 4.77
C ALA A 28 12.19 6.58 3.37
N ASP A 29 12.81 7.19 2.36
CA ASP A 29 12.39 7.07 0.95
C ASP A 29 12.51 5.62 0.44
N GLU A 30 13.43 4.84 0.99
CA GLU A 30 13.57 3.41 0.71
C GLU A 30 12.35 2.61 1.18
N CYS A 31 11.82 2.92 2.38
CA CYS A 31 10.60 2.31 2.88
C CYS A 31 9.39 2.71 2.02
N GLU A 32 9.29 3.98 1.64
CA GLU A 32 8.24 4.47 0.76
C GLU A 32 8.25 3.76 -0.60
N SER A 33 9.43 3.61 -1.19
CA SER A 33 9.61 2.91 -2.46
C SER A 33 9.24 1.43 -2.36
N ALA A 34 9.67 0.75 -1.29
CA ALA A 34 9.35 -0.66 -1.06
C ALA A 34 7.84 -0.88 -0.86
N ILE A 35 7.14 0.03 -0.17
CA ILE A 35 5.68 -0.03 -0.04
C ILE A 35 5.00 0.16 -1.39
N ASN A 36 5.44 1.12 -2.20
CA ASN A 36 4.91 1.32 -3.55
C ASN A 36 5.13 0.10 -4.46
N GLU A 37 6.27 -0.57 -4.33
CA GLU A 37 6.54 -1.83 -5.03
C GLU A 37 5.60 -2.95 -4.55
N GLN A 38 5.45 -3.13 -3.24
CA GLN A 38 4.56 -4.15 -2.68
C GLN A 38 3.10 -3.91 -3.10
N ILE A 39 2.64 -2.67 -3.14
CA ILE A 39 1.30 -2.32 -3.65
C ILE A 39 1.12 -2.84 -5.08
N ASN A 40 2.11 -2.65 -5.96
CA ASN A 40 2.06 -3.14 -7.33
C ASN A 40 2.09 -4.67 -7.41
N VAL A 41 2.84 -5.34 -6.53
CA VAL A 41 2.87 -6.80 -6.42
C VAL A 41 1.50 -7.35 -6.04
N GLU A 42 0.88 -6.81 -5.00
CA GLU A 42 -0.46 -7.22 -4.56
C GLU A 42 -1.53 -6.93 -5.62
N TYR A 43 -1.41 -5.78 -6.31
CA TYR A 43 -2.32 -5.45 -7.40
C TYR A 43 -2.20 -6.42 -8.58
N ASN A 44 -0.98 -6.82 -8.95
CA ASN A 44 -0.78 -7.86 -9.95
C ASN A 44 -1.36 -9.20 -9.51
N ALA A 45 -1.12 -9.62 -8.26
CA ALA A 45 -1.69 -10.84 -7.71
C ALA A 45 -3.23 -10.82 -7.76
N SER A 46 -3.84 -9.69 -7.39
CA SER A 46 -5.29 -9.48 -7.50
C SER A 46 -5.77 -9.66 -8.95
N TYR A 47 -5.08 -9.10 -9.94
CA TYR A 47 -5.44 -9.24 -11.35
C TYR A 47 -5.31 -10.68 -11.85
N VAL A 48 -4.29 -11.42 -11.39
CA VAL A 48 -4.12 -12.85 -11.68
C VAL A 48 -5.25 -13.66 -11.08
N TYR A 49 -5.63 -13.44 -9.81
CA TYR A 49 -6.77 -14.12 -9.19
C TYR A 49 -8.07 -13.81 -9.93
N HIS A 50 -8.29 -12.57 -10.35
CA HIS A 50 -9.45 -12.20 -11.14
C HIS A 50 -9.49 -12.95 -12.49
N SER A 51 -8.34 -13.14 -13.12
CA SER A 51 -8.22 -13.94 -14.36
C SER A 51 -8.51 -15.42 -14.12
N LEU A 52 -8.11 -15.97 -12.96
CA LEU A 52 -8.45 -17.34 -12.56
C LEU A 52 -9.95 -17.49 -12.32
N PHE A 53 -10.58 -16.54 -11.62
CA PHE A 53 -12.04 -16.48 -11.50
C PHE A 53 -12.71 -16.54 -12.88
N ALA A 54 -12.32 -15.66 -13.80
CA ALA A 54 -12.89 -15.61 -15.15
C ALA A 54 -12.66 -16.89 -15.96
N TYR A 55 -11.61 -17.66 -15.67
CA TYR A 55 -11.40 -18.98 -16.26
C TYR A 55 -12.33 -20.05 -15.66
N PHE A 56 -12.42 -20.14 -14.34
CA PHE A 56 -13.22 -21.16 -13.67
C PHE A 56 -14.74 -20.93 -13.73
N ASP A 57 -15.17 -19.69 -13.98
CA ASP A 57 -16.59 -19.32 -14.13
C ASP A 57 -17.15 -19.64 -15.53
N ARG A 58 -16.30 -20.02 -16.50
CA ARG A 58 -16.75 -20.41 -17.84
C ARG A 58 -17.70 -21.60 -17.78
N ASP A 59 -18.73 -21.58 -18.62
CA ASP A 59 -19.76 -22.63 -18.70
C ASP A 59 -19.18 -24.01 -19.05
N ASN A 60 -18.11 -24.05 -19.85
CA ASN A 60 -17.42 -25.27 -20.25
C ASN A 60 -16.36 -25.78 -19.25
N VAL A 61 -16.05 -25.02 -18.19
CA VAL A 61 -15.19 -25.44 -17.07
C VAL A 61 -16.06 -25.78 -15.85
N ALA A 62 -17.04 -24.93 -15.54
CA ALA A 62 -18.10 -25.12 -14.54
C ALA A 62 -17.64 -25.44 -13.10
N LEU A 63 -16.42 -25.06 -12.72
CA LEU A 63 -15.89 -25.25 -11.36
C LEU A 63 -16.25 -24.07 -10.45
N LYS A 64 -17.55 -23.93 -10.16
CA LYS A 64 -18.12 -22.76 -9.43
C LYS A 64 -17.51 -22.53 -8.04
N GLY A 65 -17.03 -23.59 -7.37
CA GLY A 65 -16.32 -23.47 -6.10
C GLY A 65 -14.99 -22.71 -6.22
N PHE A 66 -14.21 -23.01 -7.27
CA PHE A 66 -12.95 -22.33 -7.56
C PHE A 66 -13.19 -20.91 -8.08
N ALA A 67 -14.21 -20.71 -8.93
CA ALA A 67 -14.61 -19.37 -9.35
C ALA A 67 -14.92 -18.48 -8.13
N LYS A 68 -15.71 -18.97 -7.17
CA LYS A 68 -16.01 -18.23 -5.94
C LYS A 68 -14.76 -17.96 -5.08
N PHE A 69 -13.80 -18.90 -5.05
CA PHE A 69 -12.58 -18.74 -4.26
C PHE A 69 -11.66 -17.64 -4.81
N PHE A 70 -11.57 -17.51 -6.14
CA PHE A 70 -10.68 -16.54 -6.80
C PHE A 70 -11.33 -15.19 -7.14
N LYS A 71 -12.60 -15.02 -6.81
CA LYS A 71 -13.35 -13.78 -7.03
C LYS A 71 -13.17 -12.81 -5.88
#